data_AF-A0A9W8FMW3-F1
#
_entry.id   AF-A0A9W8FMW3-F1
#
_cell.length_a   1.000
_cell.length_b   1.000
_cell.length_c   1.000
_cell.angle_alpha   90.00
_cell.angle_beta   90.00
_cell.angle_gamma   90.00
#
_symmetry.space_group_name_H-M   'P 1'
#
loop_
_entity.id
_entity.type
_entity.pdbx_description
1 polymer ?
#
loop_
_entity_poly.entity_id
_entity_poly.type
_entity_poly.pdbx_seq_one_letter_code
_entity_poly.pdbx_strand_id
1 'polypeptide(L)'
;MPGLVLISFEDQATFTSETKIIRCPSGYDMHRLELTDKVFRIVSKGEISAEEGTQRLGEIMHAKPLFAWYWQLLDWGVTSWSVCILAFNGSWLDSVAALVLGMAAGCLNLLASRLKGYTNLFEASVSIVCGFLATAVERWVCFGAVTLSATAVLLPGLLLTTGIIELTSRNMHAGTVRVGYALTLAFILAFGINLGNNIYVEIFSVPSIMFSVFWYLVIHRGLSTVGPVVSAFVLGVAANIWSKVFKHNAYATMLPGMMILVPGSVGVRGIMTMFQGSQNGANSMQLVFQMIQTSLSIMVGLFASSFVVYPRGKKQSALITV
;
A
#
# COMPACT_ATOMS: atom_id res chain seq x y z
N MET A 1 22.54 3.78 6.05
CA MET A 1 23.46 4.04 7.20
C MET A 1 24.26 2.78 7.45
N PRO A 2 25.52 2.86 7.91
CA PRO A 2 26.34 1.67 8.13
C PRO A 2 25.73 0.83 9.26
N GLY A 3 25.09 -0.29 8.90
CA GLY A 3 24.60 -1.28 9.87
C GLY A 3 25.73 -2.15 10.46
N LEU A 4 26.97 -1.89 10.04
CA LEU A 4 28.16 -2.65 10.36
C LEU A 4 29.36 -1.71 10.39
N VAL A 5 30.12 -1.74 11.47
CA VAL A 5 31.45 -1.14 11.57
C VAL A 5 32.46 -2.27 11.68
N LEU A 6 33.43 -2.29 10.79
CA LEU A 6 34.58 -3.19 10.81
C LEU A 6 35.77 -2.40 11.33
N ILE A 7 36.31 -2.82 12.46
CA ILE A 7 37.53 -2.23 13.04
C ILE A 7 38.57 -3.34 13.04
N SER A 8 39.67 -3.15 12.30
CA SER A 8 40.81 -4.06 12.32
C SER A 8 41.91 -3.41 13.13
N PHE A 9 42.26 -4.01 14.27
CA PHE A 9 43.43 -3.62 15.04
C PHE A 9 44.61 -4.46 14.57
N GLU A 10 45.68 -3.78 14.17
CA GLU A 10 46.94 -4.44 13.82
C GLU A 10 47.91 -4.25 14.99
N ASP A 11 48.32 -5.36 15.60
CA ASP A 11 49.33 -5.34 16.65
C ASP A 11 50.72 -5.55 16.04
N GLN A 12 51.54 -4.49 16.07
CA GLN A 12 52.91 -4.51 15.52
C GLN A 12 53.84 -5.48 16.26
N ALA A 13 53.50 -5.92 17.47
CA ALA A 13 54.32 -6.86 18.24
C ALA A 13 54.06 -8.34 17.87
N THR A 14 52.84 -8.69 17.47
CA THR A 14 52.43 -10.08 17.22
C THR A 14 52.14 -10.40 15.75
N PHE A 15 52.15 -9.41 14.85
CA PHE A 15 51.73 -9.56 13.44
C PHE A 15 50.33 -10.17 13.28
N THR A 16 49.48 -10.04 14.29
CA THR A 16 48.10 -10.52 14.24
C THR A 16 47.14 -9.35 14.00
N SER A 17 46.15 -9.58 13.14
CA SER A 17 45.08 -8.61 12.88
C SER A 17 43.81 -9.07 13.58
N GLU A 18 43.38 -8.33 14.61
CA GLU A 18 42.11 -8.59 15.28
C GLU A 18 41.01 -7.76 14.62
N THR A 19 40.12 -8.43 13.86
CA THR A 19 38.96 -7.76 13.24
C THR A 19 37.75 -7.85 14.15
N LYS A 20 37.29 -6.72 14.69
CA LYS A 20 36.02 -6.60 15.43
C LYS A 20 34.90 -6.13 14.51
N ILE A 21 33.81 -6.91 14.52
CA ILE A 21 32.61 -6.62 13.75
C ILE A 21 31.53 -6.15 14.72
N ILE A 22 31.15 -4.88 14.63
CA ILE A 22 30.09 -4.31 15.47
C ILE A 22 28.87 -4.04 14.58
N ARG A 23 27.76 -4.71 14.86
CA ARG A 23 26.47 -4.41 14.24
C ARG A 23 25.81 -3.24 14.97
N CYS A 24 25.55 -2.16 14.25
CA CYS A 24 24.84 -1.01 14.79
C CYS A 24 23.35 -1.11 14.43
N PRO A 25 22.42 -1.00 15.39
CA PRO A 25 21.00 -0.88 15.09
C PRO A 25 20.78 0.40 14.28
N SER A 26 20.13 0.26 13.13
CA SER A 26 19.82 1.36 12.23
C SER A 26 18.71 2.23 12.82
N GLY A 27 19.00 3.50 13.09
CA GLY A 27 18.04 4.48 13.60
C GLY A 27 18.65 5.89 13.66
N TYR A 28 17.79 6.91 13.75
CA TYR A 28 18.19 8.31 13.85
C TYR A 28 17.90 8.83 15.28
N ASP A 29 18.94 8.94 16.11
CA ASP A 29 18.84 9.59 17.43
C ASP A 29 19.87 10.72 17.51
N MET A 30 19.42 11.92 17.13
CA MET A 30 20.26 13.11 17.12
C MET A 30 20.67 13.54 18.54
N HIS A 31 19.86 13.21 19.54
CA HIS A 31 20.18 13.56 20.92
C HIS A 31 21.37 12.74 21.44
N ARG A 32 21.36 11.42 21.19
CA ARG A 32 22.52 10.57 21.53
C ARG A 32 23.76 10.95 20.73
N LEU A 33 23.60 11.34 19.46
CA LEU A 33 24.70 11.82 18.64
C LEU A 33 25.34 13.09 19.23
N GLU A 34 24.53 14.06 19.64
CA GLU A 34 25.01 15.30 20.28
C GLU A 34 25.74 15.02 21.60
N LEU A 35 25.20 14.15 22.45
CA LEU A 35 25.83 13.75 23.71
C LEU A 35 27.18 13.04 23.47
N THR A 36 27.22 12.17 22.46
CA THR A 36 28.44 11.46 22.07
C THR A 36 29.50 12.43 21.55
N ASP A 37 29.12 13.41 20.72
CA ASP A 37 30.03 14.46 20.23
C ASP A 37 30.59 15.32 21.38
N LYS A 38 29.75 15.66 22.37
CA LYS A 38 30.20 16.36 23.58
C LYS A 38 31.25 15.57 24.35
N VAL A 39 30.99 14.28 24.63
CA VAL A 39 31.96 13.42 25.32
C VAL A 39 33.26 13.31 24.51
N PHE A 40 33.17 13.10 23.20
CA PHE A 40 34.33 13.04 22.31
C PHE A 40 35.18 14.31 22.37
N ARG A 41 34.57 15.51 22.32
CA ARG A 41 35.30 16.78 22.41
C ARG A 41 36.01 16.96 23.75
N ILE A 42 35.40 16.54 24.86
CA ILE A 42 35.98 16.68 26.20
C ILE A 42 37.17 15.72 26.38
N VAL A 43 37.06 14.48 25.87
CA VAL A 43 38.18 13.53 25.83
C VAL A 43 39.30 14.03 24.91
N SER A 44 38.95 14.55 23.74
CA SER A 44 39.91 15.06 22.75
C SER A 44 40.71 16.26 23.25
N LYS A 45 40.12 17.09 24.12
CA LYS A 45 40.80 18.21 24.77
C LYS A 45 41.64 17.79 25.99
N GLY A 46 41.59 16.53 26.39
CA GLY A 46 42.28 16.04 27.59
C GLY A 46 41.65 16.50 28.91
N GLU A 47 40.40 16.99 28.89
CA GLU A 47 39.68 17.43 30.10
C GLU A 47 39.23 16.23 30.96
N ILE A 48 38.98 15.07 30.33
CA ILE A 48 38.65 13.80 31.00
C ILE A 48 39.49 12.66 30.42
N SER A 49 39.66 11.57 31.19
CA SER A 49 40.38 10.38 30.73
C SER A 49 39.56 9.55 29.74
N ALA A 50 40.23 8.72 28.92
CA ALA A 50 39.55 7.82 27.99
C ALA A 50 38.64 6.82 28.72
N GLU A 51 39.04 6.38 29.92
CA GLU A 51 38.27 5.48 30.79
C GLU A 51 36.98 6.14 31.32
N GLU A 52 37.05 7.41 31.69
CA GLU A 52 35.86 8.16 32.11
C GLU A 52 34.94 8.44 30.91
N GLY A 53 35.52 8.70 29.74
CA GLY A 53 34.78 8.87 28.49
C GLY A 53 33.99 7.62 28.09
N THR A 54 34.57 6.42 28.21
CA THR A 54 33.87 5.17 27.93
C THR A 54 32.75 4.88 28.91
N GLN A 55 32.94 5.21 30.20
CA GLN A 55 31.87 5.08 31.21
C GLN A 55 30.67 5.98 30.87
N ARG A 56 30.89 7.26 30.57
CA ARG A 56 29.82 8.19 30.16
C ARG A 56 29.14 7.76 28.87
N LEU A 57 29.89 7.19 27.92
CA LEU A 57 29.30 6.65 26.69
C LEU A 57 28.38 5.45 26.98
N GLY A 58 28.74 4.59 27.93
CA GLY A 58 27.90 3.49 28.41
C GLY A 58 26.57 3.98 29.00
N GLU A 59 26.59 5.05 29.78
CA GLU A 59 25.38 5.68 30.33
C GLU A 59 24.47 6.22 29.23
N ILE A 60 25.03 6.88 28.21
CA ILE A 60 24.28 7.41 27.05
C ILE A 60 23.61 6.27 26.27
N MET A 61 24.29 5.14 26.08
CA MET A 61 23.75 3.98 25.37
C MET A 61 22.52 3.38 26.06
N HIS A 62 22.50 3.37 27.40
CA HIS A 62 21.41 2.83 28.21
C HIS A 62 20.34 3.85 28.60
N ALA A 63 20.52 5.12 28.25
CA ALA A 63 19.55 6.17 28.54
C ALA A 63 18.19 5.88 27.88
N LYS A 64 17.10 6.14 28.61
CA LYS A 64 15.73 5.99 28.11
C LYS A 64 15.46 6.98 26.97
N PRO A 65 14.56 6.65 26.02
CA PRO A 65 14.19 7.57 24.95
C PRO A 65 13.60 8.86 25.51
N LEU A 66 14.00 10.01 24.93
CA LEU A 66 13.63 11.34 25.43
C LEU A 66 12.12 11.62 25.34
N PHE A 67 11.47 11.12 24.30
CA PHE A 67 10.05 11.35 24.02
C PHE A 67 9.22 10.11 24.26
N ALA A 68 8.14 10.29 25.02
CA ALA A 68 7.13 9.26 25.24
C ALA A 68 6.34 8.94 23.97
N TRP A 69 5.66 7.79 23.96
CA TRP A 69 4.96 7.25 22.79
C TRP A 69 3.88 8.18 22.19
N TYR A 70 3.25 9.03 23.01
CA TYR A 70 2.21 9.96 22.56
C TYR A 70 2.78 11.13 21.74
N TRP A 71 3.97 11.63 22.09
CA TRP A 71 4.65 12.66 21.31
C TRP A 71 5.08 12.13 19.94
N GLN A 72 5.47 10.86 19.87
CA GLN A 72 5.79 10.22 18.59
C GLN A 72 4.55 10.14 17.70
N LEU A 73 3.38 9.77 18.23
CA LEU A 73 2.14 9.74 17.43
C LEU A 73 1.77 11.11 16.88
N LEU A 74 1.92 12.15 17.69
CA LEU A 74 1.62 13.53 17.31
C LEU A 74 2.59 14.04 16.24
N ASP A 75 3.87 13.69 16.34
CA ASP A 75 4.91 14.02 15.35
C ASP A 75 4.57 13.47 13.95
N TRP A 76 4.12 12.21 13.86
CA TRP A 76 3.67 11.61 12.60
C TRP A 76 2.50 12.37 11.98
N GLY A 77 1.48 12.73 12.78
CA GLY A 77 0.33 13.49 12.30
C GLY A 77 0.68 14.92 11.86
N VAL A 78 1.46 15.64 12.67
CA VAL A 78 1.88 17.02 12.37
C VAL A 78 2.81 17.08 11.15
N THR A 79 3.69 16.10 10.99
CA THR A 79 4.55 16.01 9.81
C THR A 79 3.73 15.83 8.54
N SER A 80 2.77 14.90 8.53
CA SER A 80 1.88 14.71 7.37
C SER A 80 1.02 15.94 7.06
N TRP A 81 0.49 16.61 8.09
CA TRP A 81 -0.22 17.89 7.94
C TRP A 81 0.65 18.96 7.28
N SER A 82 1.87 19.12 7.78
CA SER A 82 2.83 20.13 7.32
C SER A 82 3.27 19.86 5.88
N VAL A 83 3.59 18.59 5.56
CA VAL A 83 4.02 18.20 4.21
C VAL A 83 2.90 18.36 3.19
N CYS A 84 1.65 18.09 3.57
CA CYS A 84 0.50 18.29 2.68
C CYS A 84 0.37 19.76 2.21
N ILE A 85 0.51 20.70 3.15
CA ILE A 85 0.43 22.13 2.85
C ILE A 85 1.67 22.60 2.08
N LEU A 86 2.87 22.27 2.56
CA LEU A 86 4.12 22.83 2.05
C LEU A 86 4.58 22.21 0.72
N ALA A 87 4.49 20.88 0.59
CA ALA A 87 5.07 20.17 -0.55
C ALA A 87 4.07 19.92 -1.68
N PHE A 88 2.80 19.68 -1.34
CA PHE A 88 1.77 19.30 -2.31
C PHE A 88 0.71 20.38 -2.54
N ASN A 89 0.83 21.54 -1.86
CA ASN A 89 -0.06 22.69 -1.98
C ASN A 89 -1.54 22.28 -1.81
N GLY A 90 -1.80 21.38 -0.85
CA GLY A 90 -3.12 20.80 -0.60
C GLY A 90 -4.11 21.78 0.02
N SER A 91 -5.40 21.49 -0.14
CA SER A 91 -6.46 22.26 0.51
C SER A 91 -6.44 22.06 2.04
N TRP A 92 -7.11 22.94 2.79
CA TRP A 92 -7.24 22.75 4.25
C TRP A 92 -7.89 21.41 4.61
N LEU A 93 -8.86 20.96 3.80
CA LEU A 93 -9.49 19.65 3.96
C LEU A 93 -8.49 18.52 3.70
N ASP A 94 -7.59 18.69 2.73
CA ASP A 94 -6.50 17.74 2.44
C ASP A 94 -5.54 17.62 3.60
N SER A 95 -5.20 18.73 4.24
CA SER A 95 -4.29 18.74 5.38
C SER A 95 -4.88 18.03 6.59
N VAL A 96 -6.18 18.25 6.87
CA VAL A 96 -6.87 17.56 7.98
C VAL A 96 -6.96 16.05 7.72
N ALA A 97 -7.28 15.65 6.47
CA ALA A 97 -7.27 14.23 6.10
C ALA A 97 -5.88 13.62 6.23
N ALA A 98 -4.84 14.32 5.75
CA ALA A 98 -3.44 13.90 5.87
C ALA A 98 -2.98 13.76 7.33
N LEU A 99 -3.45 14.62 8.23
CA LEU A 99 -3.17 14.53 9.67
C LEU A 99 -3.73 13.21 10.24
N VAL A 100 -4.99 12.89 9.93
CA VAL A 100 -5.64 11.65 10.40
C VAL A 100 -4.94 10.41 9.84
N LEU A 101 -4.58 10.41 8.55
CA LEU A 101 -3.84 9.30 7.96
C LEU A 101 -2.42 9.17 8.51
N GLY A 102 -1.73 10.29 8.74
CA GLY A 102 -0.41 10.33 9.39
C GLY A 102 -0.45 9.76 10.80
N MET A 103 -1.49 10.08 11.59
CA MET A 103 -1.70 9.46 12.90
C MET A 103 -1.98 7.95 12.79
N ALA A 104 -2.75 7.51 11.79
CA ALA A 104 -2.96 6.08 11.55
C ALA A 104 -1.65 5.35 11.21
N ALA A 105 -0.81 5.94 10.37
CA ALA A 105 0.54 5.45 10.08
C ALA A 105 1.43 5.42 11.33
N GLY A 106 1.39 6.46 12.16
CA GLY A 106 2.10 6.53 13.44
C GLY A 106 1.64 5.45 14.44
N CYS A 107 0.36 5.10 14.45
CA CYS A 107 -0.16 4.00 15.27
C CYS A 107 0.40 2.64 14.81
N LEU A 108 0.49 2.42 13.49
CA LEU A 108 1.14 1.23 12.93
C LEU A 108 2.64 1.19 13.24
N ASN A 109 3.30 2.35 13.27
CA ASN A 109 4.71 2.45 13.65
C ASN A 109 4.92 2.10 15.14
N LEU A 110 4.02 2.56 16.01
CA LEU A 110 4.05 2.17 17.42
C LEU A 110 3.84 0.66 17.59
N LEU A 111 2.95 0.05 16.79
CA LEU A 111 2.77 -1.40 16.79
C LEU A 111 4.04 -2.14 16.32
N ALA A 112 4.69 -1.63 15.27
CA ALA A 112 5.97 -2.16 14.78
C ALA A 112 7.06 -2.11 15.86
N SER A 113 7.10 -1.05 16.67
CA SER A 113 8.07 -0.93 17.77
C SER A 113 7.88 -1.98 18.87
N ARG A 114 6.66 -2.51 19.04
CA ARG A 114 6.36 -3.54 20.05
C ARG A 114 6.49 -4.96 19.51
N LEU A 115 6.18 -5.17 18.23
CA LEU A 115 6.22 -6.48 17.58
C LEU A 115 7.44 -6.58 16.67
N LYS A 116 8.53 -7.18 17.15
CA LYS A 116 9.79 -7.35 16.39
C LYS A 116 9.61 -8.07 15.04
N GLY A 117 8.59 -8.90 14.89
CA GLY A 117 8.28 -9.58 13.62
C GLY A 117 7.58 -8.68 12.58
N TYR A 118 7.02 -7.55 12.99
CA TYR A 118 6.23 -6.67 12.12
C TYR A 118 7.06 -5.61 11.39
N THR A 119 8.29 -5.34 11.85
CA THR A 119 9.17 -4.30 11.28
C THR A 119 9.41 -4.48 9.77
N ASN A 120 9.50 -5.72 9.30
CA ASN A 120 9.74 -6.03 7.88
C ASN A 120 8.50 -5.83 6.99
N LEU A 121 7.30 -5.77 7.58
CA LEU A 121 6.02 -5.60 6.87
C LEU A 121 5.44 -4.20 7.06
N PHE A 122 6.06 -3.40 7.92
CA PHE A 122 5.57 -2.07 8.31
C PHE A 122 5.32 -1.18 7.09
N GLU A 123 6.29 -1.04 6.19
CA GLU A 123 6.20 -0.14 5.02
C GLU A 123 5.08 -0.55 4.06
N ALA A 124 4.93 -1.86 3.82
CA ALA A 124 3.84 -2.41 3.02
C ALA A 124 2.47 -2.18 3.69
N SER A 125 2.37 -2.38 5.00
CA SER A 125 1.11 -2.19 5.73
C SER A 125 0.64 -0.74 5.75
N VAL A 126 1.55 0.21 6.00
CA VAL A 126 1.22 1.64 6.05
C VAL A 126 0.76 2.13 4.69
N SER A 127 1.45 1.75 3.62
CA SER A 127 1.07 2.15 2.26
C SER A 127 -0.29 1.60 1.83
N ILE A 128 -0.61 0.34 2.17
CA ILE A 128 -1.93 -0.25 1.91
C ILE A 128 -3.03 0.46 2.71
N VAL A 129 -2.82 0.68 4.01
CA VAL A 129 -3.82 1.34 4.87
C VAL A 129 -4.03 2.80 4.45
N CYS A 130 -2.96 3.52 4.15
CA CYS A 130 -3.06 4.90 3.66
C CYS A 130 -3.77 4.95 2.30
N GLY A 131 -3.45 4.04 1.37
CA GLY A 131 -4.14 3.95 0.08
C GLY A 131 -5.64 3.68 0.24
N PHE A 132 -5.99 2.68 1.06
CA PHE A 132 -7.39 2.32 1.34
C PHE A 132 -8.18 3.47 1.97
N LEU A 133 -7.63 4.11 3.00
CA LEU A 133 -8.32 5.20 3.71
C LEU A 133 -8.36 6.49 2.86
N ALA A 134 -7.32 6.78 2.08
CA ALA A 134 -7.30 7.91 1.16
C ALA A 134 -8.36 7.78 0.07
N THR A 135 -8.54 6.58 -0.50
CA THR A 135 -9.62 6.30 -1.46
C THR A 135 -11.00 6.48 -0.81
N ALA A 136 -11.16 6.12 0.47
CA ALA A 136 -12.43 6.32 1.17
C ALA A 136 -12.87 7.79 1.27
N VAL A 137 -11.91 8.70 1.37
CA VAL A 137 -12.15 10.14 1.48
C VAL A 137 -11.97 10.91 0.17
N GLU A 138 -11.63 10.24 -0.94
CA GLU A 138 -11.32 10.85 -2.24
C GLU A 138 -12.42 11.79 -2.77
N ARG A 139 -13.67 11.61 -2.33
CA ARG A 139 -14.78 12.53 -2.68
C ARG A 139 -14.54 13.97 -2.25
N TRP A 140 -13.87 14.18 -1.13
CA TRP A 140 -13.71 15.50 -0.51
C TRP A 140 -12.29 16.03 -0.64
N VAL A 141 -11.35 15.19 -1.07
CA VAL A 141 -9.92 15.40 -0.85
C VAL A 141 -9.10 14.90 -2.02
N CYS A 142 -7.98 15.55 -2.33
CA CYS A 142 -7.09 15.10 -3.40
C CYS A 142 -6.32 13.84 -2.98
N PHE A 143 -6.61 12.69 -3.62
CA PHE A 143 -5.96 11.40 -3.34
C PHE A 143 -4.43 11.49 -3.36
N GLY A 144 -3.87 12.15 -4.40
CA GLY A 144 -2.42 12.28 -4.57
C GLY A 144 -1.77 13.08 -3.42
N ALA A 145 -2.32 14.24 -3.09
CA ALA A 145 -1.75 15.11 -2.06
C ALA A 145 -1.79 14.46 -0.67
N VAL A 146 -2.90 13.80 -0.34
CA VAL A 146 -3.11 13.15 0.97
C VAL A 146 -2.27 11.89 1.12
N THR A 147 -2.26 11.02 0.12
CA THR A 147 -1.55 9.74 0.21
C THR A 147 -0.03 9.94 0.24
N LEU A 148 0.49 10.86 -0.58
CA LEU A 148 1.92 11.17 -0.61
C LEU A 148 2.38 11.91 0.65
N SER A 149 1.57 12.80 1.22
CA SER A 149 1.91 13.46 2.49
C SER A 149 1.82 12.54 3.71
N ALA A 150 0.86 11.62 3.75
CA ALA A 150 0.76 10.59 4.79
C ALA A 150 1.95 9.62 4.77
N THR A 151 2.46 9.29 3.58
CA THR A 151 3.59 8.36 3.41
C THR A 151 4.95 9.06 3.29
N ALA A 152 4.99 10.39 3.35
CA ALA A 152 6.19 11.17 3.09
C ALA A 152 7.38 10.81 4.00
N VAL A 153 7.10 10.47 5.26
CA VAL A 153 8.12 10.08 6.24
C VAL A 153 8.82 8.77 5.85
N LEU A 154 8.13 7.89 5.12
CA LEU A 154 8.66 6.61 4.65
C LEU A 154 9.41 6.73 3.33
N LEU A 155 9.30 7.87 2.62
CA LEU A 155 9.96 8.04 1.33
C LEU A 155 11.48 7.94 1.52
N PRO A 156 12.17 7.10 0.73
CA PRO A 156 13.60 6.85 0.90
C PRO A 156 14.46 7.96 0.29
N GLY A 157 14.08 9.23 0.46
CA GLY A 157 14.74 10.39 -0.15
C GLY A 157 16.18 10.55 0.35
N LEU A 158 16.40 10.52 1.67
CA LEU A 158 17.73 10.62 2.26
C LEU A 158 18.63 9.42 1.92
N LEU A 159 18.03 8.22 1.85
CA LEU A 159 18.75 6.99 1.48
C LEU A 159 19.21 7.06 0.02
N LEU A 160 18.35 7.56 -0.87
CA LEU A 160 18.67 7.74 -2.28
C LEU A 160 19.77 8.79 -2.47
N THR A 161 19.63 9.98 -1.87
CA THR A 161 20.63 11.05 -2.03
C THR A 161 21.99 10.67 -1.45
N THR A 162 22.03 10.09 -0.25
CA THR A 162 23.30 9.63 0.35
C THR A 162 23.91 8.47 -0.44
N GLY A 163 23.10 7.59 -1.01
CA GLY A 163 23.56 6.52 -1.90
C GLY A 163 24.20 7.05 -3.18
N ILE A 164 23.57 8.05 -3.82
CA ILE A 164 24.10 8.71 -5.03
C ILE A 164 25.39 9.48 -4.71
N ILE A 165 25.45 10.18 -3.57
CA ILE A 165 26.67 10.86 -3.13
C ILE A 165 27.81 9.85 -2.95
N GLU A 166 27.57 8.71 -2.28
CA GLU A 166 28.58 7.65 -2.09
C GLU A 166 29.03 6.99 -3.41
N LEU A 167 28.10 6.75 -4.33
CA LEU A 167 28.41 6.29 -5.70
C LEU A 167 29.34 7.27 -6.42
N THR A 168 29.04 8.57 -6.30
CA THR A 168 29.83 9.64 -6.91
C THR A 168 31.21 9.78 -6.25
N SER A 169 31.30 9.56 -4.94
CA SER A 169 32.55 9.53 -4.17
C SER A 169 33.38 8.26 -4.36
N ARG A 170 33.09 7.43 -5.37
CA ARG A 170 33.75 6.14 -5.69
C ARG A 170 33.59 5.03 -4.64
N ASN A 171 32.68 5.17 -3.69
CA ASN A 171 32.32 4.12 -2.74
C ASN A 171 31.20 3.25 -3.31
N MET A 172 31.51 2.50 -4.39
CA MET A 172 30.50 1.77 -5.18
C MET A 172 29.73 0.70 -4.38
N HIS A 173 30.40 -0.01 -3.47
CA HIS A 173 29.74 -1.07 -2.69
C HIS A 173 28.65 -0.52 -1.77
N ALA A 174 28.98 0.49 -0.96
CA ALA A 174 28.02 1.09 -0.01
C ALA A 174 26.91 1.87 -0.74
N GLY A 175 27.27 2.63 -1.78
CA GLY A 175 26.32 3.43 -2.54
C GLY A 175 25.30 2.59 -3.31
N THR A 176 25.72 1.51 -3.98
CA THR A 176 24.83 0.62 -4.74
C THR A 176 23.79 -0.05 -3.84
N VAL A 177 24.19 -0.56 -2.67
CA VAL A 177 23.27 -1.23 -1.73
C VAL A 177 22.20 -0.25 -1.23
N ARG A 178 22.57 1.01 -0.93
CA ARG A 178 21.60 2.01 -0.47
C ARG A 178 20.63 2.43 -1.55
N VAL A 179 21.11 2.67 -2.77
CA VAL A 179 20.23 3.01 -3.91
C VAL A 179 19.30 1.84 -4.22
N GLY A 180 19.81 0.60 -4.26
CA GLY A 180 18.99 -0.59 -4.49
C GLY A 180 17.90 -0.79 -3.43
N TYR A 181 18.24 -0.55 -2.15
CA TYR A 181 17.26 -0.58 -1.07
C TYR A 181 16.21 0.53 -1.23
N ALA A 182 16.62 1.77 -1.50
CA ALA A 182 15.71 2.89 -1.72
C ALA A 182 14.72 2.65 -2.87
N LEU A 183 15.18 2.04 -3.98
CA LEU A 183 14.31 1.70 -5.10
C LEU A 183 13.31 0.60 -4.74
N THR A 184 13.75 -0.44 -4.02
CA THR A 184 12.86 -1.50 -3.52
C THR A 184 11.78 -0.91 -2.61
N LEU A 185 12.14 0.00 -1.72
CA LEU A 185 11.19 0.69 -0.84
C LEU A 185 10.19 1.55 -1.60
N ALA A 186 10.66 2.34 -2.58
CA ALA A 186 9.77 3.13 -3.41
C ALA A 186 8.76 2.27 -4.17
N PHE A 187 9.19 1.10 -4.65
CA PHE A 187 8.32 0.12 -5.30
C PHE A 187 7.28 -0.45 -4.32
N ILE A 188 7.69 -0.86 -3.11
CA ILE A 188 6.76 -1.36 -2.07
C ILE A 188 5.70 -0.32 -1.73
N LEU A 189 6.10 0.95 -1.53
CA LEU A 189 5.17 2.03 -1.23
C LEU A 189 4.19 2.27 -2.37
N ALA A 190 4.68 2.37 -3.61
CA ALA A 190 3.83 2.58 -4.79
C ALA A 190 2.85 1.43 -5.03
N PHE A 191 3.33 0.19 -4.91
CA PHE A 191 2.48 -1.01 -5.02
C PHE A 191 1.45 -1.07 -3.90
N GLY A 192 1.86 -0.82 -2.64
CA GLY A 192 0.97 -0.85 -1.48
C GLY A 192 -0.15 0.18 -1.58
N ILE A 193 0.16 1.42 -2.01
CA ILE A 193 -0.86 2.46 -2.24
C ILE A 193 -1.88 2.01 -3.29
N ASN A 194 -1.43 1.48 -4.43
CA ASN A 194 -2.31 1.00 -5.49
C ASN A 194 -3.15 -0.21 -5.06
N LEU A 195 -2.53 -1.14 -4.32
CA LEU A 195 -3.22 -2.29 -3.77
C LEU A 195 -4.32 -1.87 -2.79
N GLY A 196 -4.03 -0.95 -1.87
CA GLY A 196 -5.01 -0.39 -0.94
C GLY A 196 -6.19 0.28 -1.65
N ASN A 197 -5.91 1.05 -2.70
CA ASN A 197 -6.93 1.68 -3.54
C ASN A 197 -7.84 0.63 -4.21
N ASN A 198 -7.24 -0.37 -4.87
CA ASN A 198 -8.00 -1.42 -5.55
C ASN A 198 -8.84 -2.25 -4.57
N ILE A 199 -8.30 -2.58 -3.39
CA ILE A 199 -9.04 -3.28 -2.33
C ILE A 199 -10.28 -2.49 -1.90
N TYR A 200 -10.15 -1.17 -1.70
CA TYR A 200 -11.29 -0.33 -1.34
C TYR A 200 -12.38 -0.37 -2.42
N VAL A 201 -11.99 -0.20 -3.68
CA VAL A 201 -12.91 -0.19 -4.83
C VAL A 201 -13.61 -1.54 -5.01
N GLU A 202 -12.89 -2.65 -4.86
CA GLU A 202 -13.46 -4.00 -4.97
C GLU A 202 -14.41 -4.32 -3.82
N ILE A 203 -14.06 -3.96 -2.57
CA ILE A 203 -14.88 -4.29 -1.41
C ILE A 203 -16.12 -3.40 -1.29
N PHE A 204 -16.01 -2.07 -1.46
CA PHE A 204 -17.01 -1.14 -0.94
C PHE A 204 -18.01 -0.57 -1.95
N SER A 205 -17.72 -0.51 -3.26
CA SER A 205 -18.51 0.39 -4.10
C SER A 205 -19.65 -0.25 -4.91
N VAL A 206 -19.46 -1.38 -5.58
CA VAL A 206 -20.48 -1.90 -6.53
C VAL A 206 -20.49 -3.44 -6.67
N PRO A 207 -19.35 -4.15 -6.73
CA PRO A 207 -19.33 -5.59 -7.00
C PRO A 207 -19.84 -6.47 -5.84
N SER A 208 -19.62 -6.09 -4.58
CA SER A 208 -20.01 -6.88 -3.39
C SER A 208 -21.52 -6.97 -3.17
N ILE A 209 -22.23 -5.86 -3.45
CA ILE A 209 -23.71 -5.82 -3.42
C ILE A 209 -24.25 -6.73 -4.53
N MET A 210 -23.60 -6.75 -5.69
CA MET A 210 -23.99 -7.60 -6.81
C MET A 210 -23.72 -9.09 -6.57
N PHE A 211 -22.57 -9.46 -6.01
CA PHE A 211 -22.24 -10.85 -5.67
C PHE A 211 -23.27 -11.46 -4.72
N SER A 212 -23.73 -10.67 -3.74
CA SER A 212 -24.77 -11.08 -2.80
C SER A 212 -26.13 -11.33 -3.46
N VAL A 213 -26.52 -10.48 -4.43
CA VAL A 213 -27.77 -10.65 -5.20
C VAL A 213 -27.70 -11.86 -6.14
N PHE A 214 -26.58 -12.05 -6.84
CA PHE A 214 -26.37 -13.20 -7.72
C PHE A 214 -26.37 -14.52 -6.94
N TRP A 215 -25.65 -14.57 -5.81
CA TRP A 215 -25.56 -15.74 -4.94
C TRP A 215 -26.94 -16.12 -4.38
N TYR A 216 -27.72 -15.14 -3.90
CA TYR A 216 -29.06 -15.37 -3.37
C TYR A 216 -30.05 -15.87 -4.43
N LEU A 217 -30.06 -15.29 -5.64
CA LEU A 217 -31.00 -15.66 -6.69
C LEU A 217 -30.67 -17.01 -7.35
N VAL A 218 -29.39 -17.33 -7.53
CA VAL A 218 -28.97 -18.55 -8.24
C VAL A 218 -28.92 -19.77 -7.32
N ILE A 219 -28.36 -19.63 -6.11
CA ILE A 219 -28.17 -20.77 -5.20
C ILE A 219 -29.42 -21.03 -4.34
N HIS A 220 -30.08 -19.98 -3.85
CA HIS A 220 -31.22 -20.13 -2.93
C HIS A 220 -32.57 -20.30 -3.64
N ARG A 221 -32.75 -19.66 -4.81
CA ARG A 221 -34.02 -19.70 -5.57
C ARG A 221 -33.97 -20.58 -6.83
N GLY A 222 -32.81 -21.07 -7.24
CA GLY A 222 -32.66 -21.97 -8.40
C GLY A 222 -32.98 -21.35 -9.77
N LEU A 223 -33.11 -20.02 -9.87
CA LEU A 223 -33.42 -19.33 -11.14
C LEU A 223 -32.15 -19.10 -11.97
N SER A 224 -31.64 -20.17 -12.58
CA SER A 224 -30.42 -20.14 -13.41
C SER A 224 -30.58 -19.33 -14.71
N THR A 225 -31.81 -19.22 -15.23
CA THR A 225 -32.11 -18.51 -16.49
C THR A 225 -32.26 -17.00 -16.31
N VAL A 226 -32.81 -16.57 -15.16
CA VAL A 226 -33.19 -15.16 -14.91
C VAL A 226 -32.19 -14.48 -13.99
N GLY A 227 -31.50 -15.25 -13.14
CA GLY A 227 -30.49 -14.76 -12.20
C GLY A 227 -29.40 -13.90 -12.83
N PRO A 228 -28.78 -14.31 -13.96
CA PRO A 228 -27.76 -13.51 -14.64
C PRO A 228 -28.28 -12.18 -15.17
N VAL A 229 -29.50 -12.14 -15.73
CA VAL A 229 -30.12 -10.89 -16.26
C VAL A 229 -30.36 -9.89 -15.13
N VAL A 230 -30.97 -10.33 -14.04
CA VAL A 230 -31.32 -9.47 -12.89
C VAL A 230 -30.04 -8.98 -12.20
N SER A 231 -29.04 -9.85 -12.05
CA SER A 231 -27.76 -9.48 -11.44
C SER A 231 -26.99 -8.48 -12.31
N ALA A 232 -26.95 -8.69 -13.64
CA ALA A 232 -26.35 -7.75 -14.59
C ALA A 232 -27.10 -6.41 -14.63
N PHE A 233 -28.42 -6.42 -14.51
CA PHE A 233 -29.23 -5.19 -14.44
C PHE A 233 -28.95 -4.41 -13.15
N VAL A 234 -28.93 -5.07 -11.99
CA VAL A 234 -28.59 -4.46 -10.70
C VAL A 234 -27.15 -3.93 -10.71
N LEU A 235 -26.20 -4.70 -11.23
CA LEU A 235 -24.82 -4.24 -11.45
C LEU A 235 -24.80 -2.96 -12.28
N GLY A 236 -25.50 -2.99 -13.40
CA GLY A 236 -25.52 -1.90 -14.35
C GLY A 236 -26.15 -0.64 -13.78
N VAL A 237 -27.24 -0.76 -13.01
CA VAL A 237 -27.93 0.36 -12.38
C VAL A 237 -27.05 0.93 -11.26
N ALA A 238 -26.52 0.06 -10.39
CA ALA A 238 -25.64 0.48 -9.30
C ALA A 238 -24.36 1.14 -9.83
N ALA A 239 -23.69 0.55 -10.83
CA ALA A 239 -22.49 1.12 -11.44
C ALA A 239 -22.76 2.45 -12.15
N ASN A 240 -23.91 2.58 -12.83
CA ASN A 240 -24.27 3.83 -13.50
C ASN A 240 -24.68 4.93 -12.51
N ILE A 241 -25.38 4.59 -11.41
CA ILE A 241 -25.69 5.52 -10.31
C ILE A 241 -24.40 5.92 -9.60
N TRP A 242 -23.53 4.96 -9.31
CA TRP A 242 -22.21 5.20 -8.71
C TRP A 242 -21.38 6.13 -9.60
N SER A 243 -21.31 5.86 -10.90
CA SER A 243 -20.66 6.74 -11.89
C SER A 243 -21.25 8.15 -11.89
N LYS A 244 -22.56 8.30 -11.71
CA LYS A 244 -23.23 9.61 -11.63
C LYS A 244 -22.89 10.37 -10.34
N VAL A 245 -22.80 9.66 -9.22
CA VAL A 245 -22.57 10.24 -7.88
C VAL A 245 -21.09 10.52 -7.62
N PHE A 246 -20.19 9.66 -8.11
CA PHE A 246 -18.75 9.72 -7.88
C PHE A 246 -17.95 10.26 -9.07
N LYS A 247 -18.61 10.65 -10.17
CA LYS A 247 -18.00 11.18 -11.42
C LYS A 247 -16.88 10.30 -12.01
N HIS A 248 -16.87 9.02 -11.67
CA HIS A 248 -15.91 8.04 -12.18
C HIS A 248 -16.48 7.31 -13.40
N ASN A 249 -15.61 6.73 -14.23
CA ASN A 249 -16.04 5.93 -15.39
C ASN A 249 -16.78 4.66 -14.95
N ALA A 250 -18.06 4.53 -15.33
CA ALA A 250 -18.92 3.39 -14.98
C ALA A 250 -18.31 2.03 -15.36
N TYR A 251 -17.52 2.00 -16.44
CA TYR A 251 -16.89 0.80 -16.96
C TYR A 251 -15.88 0.20 -15.97
N ALA A 252 -15.07 1.03 -15.32
CA ALA A 252 -14.06 0.57 -14.35
C ALA A 252 -14.71 -0.18 -13.17
N THR A 253 -15.90 0.29 -12.74
CA THR A 253 -16.69 -0.37 -11.69
C THR A 253 -17.48 -1.60 -12.17
N MET A 254 -17.76 -1.72 -13.47
CA MET A 254 -18.47 -2.88 -14.04
C MET A 254 -17.54 -4.05 -14.33
N LEU A 255 -16.28 -3.81 -14.69
CA LEU A 255 -15.33 -4.83 -15.17
C LEU A 255 -15.12 -6.00 -14.19
N PRO A 256 -14.90 -5.79 -12.88
CA PRO A 256 -14.75 -6.90 -11.92
C PRO A 256 -16.05 -7.70 -11.75
N GLY A 257 -17.21 -7.02 -11.75
CA GLY A 257 -18.52 -7.67 -11.67
C GLY A 257 -18.83 -8.51 -12.91
N MET A 258 -18.45 -8.04 -14.10
CA MET A 258 -18.56 -8.80 -15.34
C MET A 258 -17.64 -10.03 -15.32
N MET A 259 -16.40 -9.93 -14.83
CA MET A 259 -15.47 -11.06 -14.77
C MET A 259 -15.99 -12.23 -13.92
N ILE A 260 -16.74 -11.94 -12.85
CA ILE A 260 -17.36 -12.95 -11.99
C ILE A 260 -18.60 -13.59 -12.66
N LEU A 261 -19.34 -12.80 -13.45
CA LEU A 261 -20.60 -13.22 -14.07
C LEU A 261 -20.41 -13.93 -15.42
N VAL A 262 -19.31 -13.63 -16.10
CA VAL A 262 -18.91 -14.30 -17.34
C VAL A 262 -18.75 -15.80 -17.06
N PRO A 263 -19.20 -16.67 -17.97
CA PRO A 263 -19.20 -18.13 -17.82
C PRO A 263 -17.83 -18.83 -17.64
N GLY A 264 -16.79 -18.14 -17.16
CA GLY A 264 -15.48 -18.73 -16.88
C GLY A 264 -15.55 -19.87 -15.84
N SER A 265 -16.36 -19.72 -14.78
CA SER A 265 -16.52 -20.75 -13.74
C SER A 265 -17.30 -21.99 -14.22
N VAL A 266 -18.27 -21.79 -15.12
CA VAL A 266 -19.05 -22.88 -15.77
C VAL A 266 -18.20 -23.60 -16.81
N GLY A 267 -17.28 -22.89 -17.49
CA GLY A 267 -16.35 -23.50 -18.45
C GLY A 267 -15.33 -24.42 -17.82
N VAL A 268 -14.78 -24.05 -16.65
CA VAL A 268 -13.89 -24.94 -15.90
C VAL A 268 -14.64 -26.21 -15.44
N ARG A 269 -15.90 -26.07 -14.98
CA ARG A 269 -16.76 -27.23 -14.65
C ARG A 269 -17.05 -28.09 -15.89
N GLY A 270 -17.27 -27.48 -17.06
CA GLY A 270 -17.46 -28.18 -18.33
C GLY A 270 -16.25 -29.01 -18.74
N ILE A 271 -15.04 -28.43 -18.66
CA ILE A 271 -13.78 -29.14 -18.91
C ILE A 271 -13.62 -30.30 -17.92
N MET A 272 -13.90 -30.07 -16.63
CA MET A 272 -13.83 -31.11 -15.60
C MET A 272 -14.80 -32.28 -15.87
N THR A 273 -16.02 -31.99 -16.37
CA THR A 273 -16.99 -33.04 -16.78
C THR A 273 -16.58 -33.80 -18.05
N MET A 274 -15.81 -33.17 -18.95
CA MET A 274 -15.27 -33.83 -20.15
C MET A 274 -14.10 -34.78 -19.81
N PHE A 275 -13.25 -34.41 -18.85
CA PHE A 275 -12.16 -35.26 -18.37
C PHE A 275 -12.61 -36.43 -17.50
N GLN A 276 -13.78 -36.33 -16.85
CA GLN A 276 -14.31 -37.37 -15.95
C GLN A 276 -15.19 -38.44 -16.64
N GLY A 277 -15.31 -38.44 -17.98
CA GLY A 277 -15.88 -39.58 -18.72
C GLY A 277 -17.36 -39.90 -18.43
N SER A 278 -18.22 -38.89 -18.30
CA SER A 278 -19.66 -39.12 -18.13
C SER A 278 -20.37 -39.34 -19.48
N GLN A 279 -21.02 -40.50 -19.63
CA GLN A 279 -21.74 -41.06 -20.80
C GLN A 279 -22.93 -40.23 -21.36
N ASN A 280 -23.01 -38.92 -21.12
CA ASN A 280 -24.11 -38.07 -21.61
C ASN A 280 -23.58 -36.91 -22.46
N GLY A 281 -23.36 -37.14 -23.77
CA GLY A 281 -23.00 -36.10 -24.75
C GLY A 281 -24.04 -34.97 -24.90
N ALA A 282 -25.24 -35.12 -24.33
CA ALA A 282 -26.27 -34.08 -24.25
C ALA A 282 -25.88 -32.91 -23.31
N ASN A 283 -25.04 -33.15 -22.30
CA ASN A 283 -24.68 -32.14 -21.30
C ASN A 283 -23.66 -31.11 -21.83
N SER A 284 -22.79 -31.52 -22.76
CA SER A 284 -21.74 -30.64 -23.33
C SER A 284 -22.33 -29.56 -24.24
N MET A 285 -23.30 -29.93 -25.07
CA MET A 285 -24.02 -28.99 -25.95
C MET A 285 -24.89 -28.03 -25.12
N GLN A 286 -25.54 -28.53 -24.06
CA GLN A 286 -26.32 -27.73 -23.13
C GLN A 286 -25.45 -26.70 -22.39
N LEU A 287 -24.21 -27.05 -22.05
CA LEU A 287 -23.24 -26.15 -21.44
C LEU A 287 -22.87 -25.00 -22.38
N VAL A 288 -22.57 -25.27 -23.66
CA VAL A 288 -22.28 -24.24 -24.66
C VAL A 288 -23.47 -23.31 -24.87
N PHE A 289 -24.69 -23.85 -24.98
CA PHE A 289 -25.91 -23.04 -25.06
C PHE A 289 -26.14 -22.18 -23.81
N GLN A 290 -25.85 -22.72 -22.63
CA GLN A 290 -25.95 -21.98 -21.37
C GLN A 290 -24.94 -20.82 -21.32
N MET A 291 -23.72 -21.00 -21.82
CA MET A 291 -22.74 -19.93 -21.92
C MET A 291 -23.21 -18.79 -22.82
N ILE A 292 -23.69 -19.12 -24.03
CA ILE A 292 -24.23 -18.13 -24.97
C ILE A 292 -25.41 -17.39 -24.35
N GLN A 293 -26.33 -18.13 -23.71
CA GLN A 293 -27.50 -17.57 -23.06
C GLN A 293 -27.14 -16.64 -21.89
N THR A 294 -26.15 -17.01 -21.07
CA THR A 294 -25.68 -16.15 -19.97
C THR A 294 -25.02 -14.88 -20.49
N SER A 295 -24.20 -14.95 -21.55
CA SER A 295 -23.59 -13.76 -22.16
C SER A 295 -24.64 -12.81 -22.75
N LEU A 296 -25.66 -13.34 -23.44
CA LEU A 296 -26.78 -12.55 -23.97
C LEU A 296 -27.59 -11.90 -22.84
N SER A 297 -27.80 -12.63 -21.74
CA SER A 297 -28.49 -12.17 -20.54
C SER A 297 -27.78 -10.99 -19.87
N ILE A 298 -26.44 -11.05 -19.78
CA ILE A 298 -25.61 -9.99 -19.21
C ILE A 298 -25.68 -8.73 -20.08
N MET A 299 -25.57 -8.90 -21.40
CA MET A 299 -25.68 -7.80 -22.36
C MET A 299 -27.03 -7.08 -22.22
N VAL A 300 -28.13 -7.82 -22.17
CA VAL A 300 -29.48 -7.26 -22.01
C VAL A 300 -29.62 -6.51 -20.69
N GLY A 301 -29.16 -7.09 -19.57
CA GLY A 301 -29.22 -6.45 -18.24
C GLY A 301 -28.41 -5.15 -18.16
N LEU A 302 -27.17 -5.15 -18.65
CA LEU A 302 -26.29 -3.98 -18.64
C LEU A 302 -26.81 -2.87 -19.58
N PHE A 303 -27.33 -3.24 -20.75
CA PHE A 303 -27.89 -2.26 -21.69
C PHE A 303 -29.14 -1.60 -21.12
N ALA A 304 -30.09 -2.40 -20.61
CA ALA A 304 -31.31 -1.89 -19.97
C ALA A 304 -31.01 -0.96 -18.79
N SER A 305 -29.99 -1.28 -17.98
CA SER A 305 -29.60 -0.44 -16.85
C SER A 305 -29.14 0.98 -17.25
N SER A 306 -28.53 1.10 -18.43
CA SER A 306 -27.97 2.37 -18.91
C SER A 306 -29.08 3.35 -19.32
N PHE A 307 -30.19 2.83 -19.88
CA PHE A 307 -31.39 3.63 -20.17
C PHE A 307 -32.09 4.13 -18.92
N VAL A 308 -32.14 3.30 -17.87
CA VAL A 308 -32.80 3.66 -16.60
C VAL A 308 -32.08 4.82 -15.90
N VAL A 309 -30.75 4.81 -15.89
CA VAL A 309 -29.98 5.83 -15.15
C VAL A 309 -29.70 7.08 -15.98
N TYR A 310 -29.59 6.96 -17.31
CA TYR A 310 -29.30 8.06 -18.24
C TYR A 310 -30.36 8.18 -19.35
N PRO A 311 -31.62 8.58 -19.03
CA PRO A 311 -32.73 8.61 -19.99
C PRO A 311 -32.58 9.66 -21.10
N ARG A 312 -31.65 10.61 -20.99
CA ARG A 312 -31.35 11.65 -22.01
C ARG A 312 -29.98 11.46 -22.70
N GLY A 313 -29.35 10.30 -22.52
CA GLY A 313 -28.04 10.00 -23.09
C GLY A 313 -26.86 10.56 -22.27
N LYS A 314 -25.75 9.82 -22.22
CA LYS A 314 -24.47 10.27 -21.66
C LYS A 314 -23.80 11.22 -22.66
N LYS A 315 -23.46 12.45 -22.24
CA LYS A 315 -22.69 13.41 -23.07
C LYS A 315 -21.23 13.00 -23.30
N GLN A 316 -20.75 11.97 -22.59
CA GLN A 316 -19.42 11.38 -22.75
C GLN A 316 -19.56 9.86 -22.75
N SER A 317 -20.20 9.30 -23.79
CA SER A 317 -20.00 7.89 -24.11
C SER A 317 -18.72 7.79 -24.92
N ALA A 318 -17.65 7.28 -24.31
CA ALA A 318 -16.56 6.73 -25.09
C ALA A 318 -17.17 5.60 -25.95
N LEU A 319 -17.17 5.82 -27.27
CA LEU A 319 -17.49 4.82 -28.27
C LEU A 319 -16.61 3.60 -28.00
N ILE A 320 -17.24 2.46 -27.72
CA ILE A 320 -16.56 1.17 -27.66
C ILE A 320 -16.71 0.58 -29.05
N THR A 321 -15.65 0.69 -29.85
CA THR A 321 -15.40 -0.25 -30.93
C THR A 321 -14.64 -1.41 -30.30
N VAL A 322 -15.29 -2.57 -30.18
CA VAL A 322 -14.58 -3.86 -30.10
C VAL A 322 -14.24 -4.28 -31.52
#